data_AF-Q5JG10-F1
#
_entry.id   AF-Q5JG10-F1
#
_cell.length_a   1.000
_cell.length_b   1.000
_cell.length_c   1.000
_cell.angle_alpha   90.00
_cell.angle_beta   90.00
_cell.angle_gamma   90.00
#
_symmetry.space_group_name_H-M   'P 1'
#
loop_
_entity.id
_entity.type
_entity.pdbx_description
1 polymer ?
#
loop_
_entity_poly.entity_id
_entity_poly.type
_entity_poly.pdbx_seq_one_letter_code
_entity_poly.pdbx_strand_id
1 'polypeptide(L)'
;MTLKRKGFVLLTAFLLAMLPLSLSSAAPYWVKPGVYIEYAAMRYDPYIQYKISQGTSPKLIRTAYITYIHNGTLYRIRVYDDVHVRFRVLEEKNGYLTVGVRIEMRNVTLGVSVPKGKNLTPIWGDGAVIKIETSPSSIDSETDYYKVYLRSLRIIRVYRIREIDGAVFDMNGTYYGHTFLWVDIDPSTAPQENETFFVLPDLNWTMRVNRISSMDKALKTYYGEFGPPVDTLSLVGPPLVIKGIVEFTSPTGGGIRYDPATGLVLAPTTLSVMISPDLSAIGIPFAMFMDEHVAYDQFVKNSFTWAGTLLLYDTNAQFQKAEEVPFPKPGTPAKYVFYGSLILVGAVLGIKSSRRVKK
;
A
#
# COMPACT_ATOMS: atom_id res chain seq x y z
N MET A 1 45.07 32.54 -14.61
CA MET A 1 44.20 31.58 -13.89
C MET A 1 44.68 30.18 -14.21
N THR A 2 45.45 29.61 -13.30
CA THR A 2 46.53 28.66 -13.59
C THR A 2 46.05 27.21 -13.74
N LEU A 3 46.77 26.46 -14.58
CA LEU A 3 46.59 25.03 -14.93
C LEU A 3 46.22 24.11 -13.74
N LYS A 4 46.63 24.47 -12.53
CA LYS A 4 46.27 23.80 -11.26
C LYS A 4 44.76 23.76 -10.99
N ARG A 5 44.02 24.81 -11.35
CA ARG A 5 42.56 24.89 -11.10
C ARG A 5 41.78 23.98 -12.05
N LYS A 6 42.24 23.86 -13.31
CA LYS A 6 41.63 22.96 -14.31
C LYS A 6 41.88 21.48 -13.99
N GLY A 7 43.09 21.14 -13.53
CA GLY A 7 43.42 19.78 -13.11
C GLY A 7 42.66 19.32 -11.87
N PHE A 8 42.44 20.22 -10.89
CA PHE A 8 41.62 19.93 -9.72
C PHE A 8 40.17 19.65 -10.11
N VAL A 9 39.55 20.51 -10.94
CA VAL A 9 38.15 20.34 -11.38
C VAL A 9 37.94 19.03 -12.16
N LEU A 10 38.88 18.65 -13.03
CA LEU A 10 38.82 17.38 -13.77
C LEU A 10 38.93 16.15 -12.85
N LEU A 11 39.80 16.22 -11.83
CA LEU A 11 39.94 15.15 -10.84
C LEU A 11 38.68 15.00 -9.99
N THR A 12 38.07 16.11 -9.58
CA THR A 12 36.81 16.10 -8.80
C THR A 12 35.65 15.56 -9.63
N ALA A 13 35.52 15.98 -10.89
CA ALA A 13 34.48 15.50 -11.80
C ALA A 13 34.61 13.99 -12.09
N PHE A 14 35.85 13.48 -12.23
CA PHE A 14 36.11 12.06 -12.43
C PHE A 14 35.80 11.22 -11.17
N LEU A 15 36.12 11.73 -9.98
CA LEU A 15 35.77 11.08 -8.70
C LEU A 15 34.25 11.05 -8.46
N LEU A 16 33.54 12.12 -8.82
CA LEU A 16 32.07 12.19 -8.77
C LEU A 16 31.39 11.21 -9.74
N ALA A 17 31.97 11.00 -10.93
CA ALA A 17 31.46 10.04 -11.92
C ALA A 17 31.71 8.56 -11.55
N MET A 18 32.58 8.30 -10.57
CA MET A 18 32.95 6.96 -10.10
C MET A 18 32.25 6.55 -8.80
N LEU A 19 31.46 7.45 -8.20
CA LEU A 19 30.56 7.06 -7.11
C LEU A 19 29.43 6.23 -7.72
N PRO A 20 29.27 4.94 -7.35
CA PRO A 20 28.07 4.22 -7.72
C PRO A 20 26.89 4.96 -7.08
N LEU A 21 26.05 5.56 -7.92
CA LEU A 21 24.69 5.90 -7.53
C LEU A 21 23.97 4.58 -7.37
N SER A 22 24.14 3.91 -6.23
CA SER A 22 23.20 2.89 -5.78
C SER A 22 21.87 3.63 -5.60
N LEU A 23 21.04 3.59 -6.64
CA LEU A 23 19.63 3.92 -6.54
C LEU A 23 19.06 2.88 -5.56
N SER A 24 18.96 3.26 -4.28
CA SER A 24 18.29 2.43 -3.29
C SER A 24 16.84 2.26 -3.75
N SER A 25 16.36 1.02 -3.82
CA SER A 25 14.98 0.71 -4.16
C SER A 25 14.20 0.58 -2.86
N ALA A 26 13.13 1.35 -2.70
CA ALA A 26 12.22 1.23 -1.56
C ALA A 26 11.39 -0.07 -1.59
N ALA A 27 11.31 -0.74 -2.74
CA ALA A 27 10.68 -2.06 -2.84
C ALA A 27 11.56 -3.13 -2.15
N PRO A 28 11.04 -3.86 -1.15
CA PRO A 28 11.77 -4.96 -0.51
C PRO A 28 12.18 -6.04 -1.52
N TYR A 29 13.31 -6.70 -1.26
CA TYR A 29 13.87 -7.75 -2.13
C TYR A 29 12.90 -8.91 -2.45
N TRP A 30 11.88 -9.12 -1.60
CA TRP A 30 10.87 -10.17 -1.80
C TRP A 30 9.76 -9.74 -2.77
N VAL A 31 9.64 -8.45 -3.11
CA VAL A 31 8.67 -7.94 -4.08
C VAL A 31 9.20 -8.17 -5.49
N LYS A 32 8.58 -9.11 -6.21
CA LYS A 32 8.94 -9.46 -7.60
C LYS A 32 7.77 -10.09 -8.33
N PRO A 33 7.78 -10.13 -9.68
CA PRO A 33 6.72 -10.76 -10.45
C PRO A 33 6.36 -12.17 -9.96
N GLY A 34 5.07 -12.43 -9.82
CA GLY A 34 4.52 -13.68 -9.31
C GLY A 34 4.26 -13.71 -7.79
N VAL A 35 4.85 -12.79 -7.02
CA VAL A 35 4.58 -12.68 -5.58
C VAL A 35 3.19 -12.10 -5.35
N TYR A 36 2.49 -12.63 -4.35
CA TYR A 36 1.20 -12.12 -3.91
C TYR A 36 1.14 -11.94 -2.39
N ILE A 37 0.29 -11.01 -1.97
CA ILE A 37 -0.11 -10.79 -0.59
C ILE A 37 -1.63 -10.80 -0.56
N GLU A 38 -2.20 -11.57 0.33
CA GLU A 38 -3.64 -11.66 0.52
C GLU A 38 -4.01 -11.26 1.93
N TYR A 39 -5.04 -10.42 2.03
CA TYR A 39 -5.66 -10.04 3.29
C TYR A 39 -7.11 -10.54 3.35
N ALA A 40 -7.60 -10.82 4.54
CA ALA A 40 -8.98 -11.25 4.74
C ALA A 40 -9.66 -10.56 5.93
N ALA A 41 -10.97 -10.40 5.82
CA ALA A 41 -11.87 -10.08 6.92
C ALA A 41 -12.97 -11.15 6.94
N MET A 42 -12.95 -11.96 7.99
CA MET A 42 -13.76 -13.17 8.09
C MET A 42 -15.05 -12.95 8.86
N ARG A 43 -16.10 -13.65 8.44
CA ARG A 43 -17.35 -13.77 9.17
C ARG A 43 -17.16 -14.66 10.39
N TYR A 44 -17.79 -14.31 11.51
CA TYR A 44 -17.73 -15.12 12.72
C TYR A 44 -19.07 -15.10 13.46
N ASP A 45 -19.84 -16.19 13.31
CA ASP A 45 -21.19 -16.28 13.84
C ASP A 45 -21.31 -15.99 15.35
N PRO A 46 -20.39 -16.39 16.25
CA PRO A 46 -20.48 -16.03 17.66
C PRO A 46 -20.46 -14.51 17.91
N TYR A 47 -19.74 -13.74 17.10
CA TYR A 47 -19.80 -12.27 17.15
C TYR A 47 -21.16 -11.74 16.72
N ILE A 48 -21.68 -12.28 15.63
CA ILE A 48 -22.99 -11.88 15.10
C ILE A 48 -24.07 -12.14 16.14
N GLN A 49 -24.09 -13.33 16.75
CA GLN A 49 -25.06 -13.68 17.78
C GLN A 49 -24.92 -12.79 19.02
N TYR A 50 -23.70 -12.46 19.43
CA TYR A 50 -23.45 -11.51 20.50
C TYR A 50 -24.01 -10.11 20.15
N LYS A 51 -23.77 -9.59 18.95
CA LYS A 51 -24.29 -8.28 18.53
C LYS A 51 -25.82 -8.26 18.44
N ILE A 52 -26.43 -9.35 17.96
CA ILE A 52 -27.88 -9.51 17.92
C ILE A 52 -28.47 -9.54 19.33
N SER A 53 -27.84 -10.24 20.28
CA SER A 53 -28.31 -10.27 21.68
C SER A 53 -28.20 -8.89 22.37
N GLN A 54 -27.29 -8.02 21.88
CA GLN A 54 -27.20 -6.61 22.25
C GLN A 54 -28.19 -5.70 21.47
N GLY A 55 -29.14 -6.26 20.73
CA GLY A 55 -30.16 -5.50 19.98
C GLY A 55 -29.67 -4.92 18.65
N THR A 56 -28.48 -5.29 18.17
CA THR A 56 -28.00 -4.84 16.85
C THR A 56 -28.73 -5.58 15.73
N SER A 57 -29.32 -4.85 14.79
CA SER A 57 -29.97 -5.46 13.63
C SER A 57 -28.94 -6.21 12.75
N PRO A 58 -29.22 -7.45 12.29
CA PRO A 58 -28.28 -8.23 11.46
C PRO A 58 -27.79 -7.49 10.21
N LYS A 59 -28.62 -6.64 9.61
CA LYS A 59 -28.27 -5.84 8.41
C LYS A 59 -27.16 -4.80 8.65
N LEU A 60 -26.83 -4.50 9.90
CA LEU A 60 -25.79 -3.56 10.31
C LEU A 60 -24.47 -4.26 10.65
N ILE A 61 -24.51 -5.58 10.88
CA ILE A 61 -23.34 -6.40 11.17
C ILE A 61 -22.79 -6.86 9.82
N ARG A 62 -21.56 -6.48 9.51
CA ARG A 62 -20.96 -6.64 8.19
C ARG A 62 -19.45 -6.75 8.31
N THR A 63 -18.87 -7.59 7.47
CA THR A 63 -17.41 -7.76 7.36
C THR A 63 -16.77 -6.64 6.55
N ALA A 64 -17.51 -6.03 5.60
CA ALA A 64 -17.02 -4.87 4.87
C ALA A 64 -18.10 -3.90 4.41
N TYR A 65 -17.66 -2.64 4.24
CA TYR A 65 -18.37 -1.60 3.52
C TYR A 65 -17.41 -0.92 2.55
N ILE A 66 -17.64 -1.04 1.25
CA ILE A 66 -16.73 -0.54 0.22
C ILE A 66 -17.47 0.48 -0.63
N THR A 67 -16.86 1.62 -0.86
CA THR A 67 -17.29 2.59 -1.86
C THR A 67 -16.48 2.37 -3.12
N TYR A 68 -17.14 2.04 -4.21
CA TYR A 68 -16.48 1.69 -5.47
C TYR A 68 -16.97 2.57 -6.61
N ILE A 69 -16.05 3.26 -7.28
CA ILE A 69 -16.33 4.07 -8.46
C ILE A 69 -15.93 3.28 -9.70
N HIS A 70 -16.91 3.02 -10.57
CA HIS A 70 -16.71 2.33 -11.83
C HIS A 70 -17.39 3.09 -12.96
N ASN A 71 -16.61 3.52 -13.95
CA ASN A 71 -17.08 4.29 -15.10
C ASN A 71 -17.94 5.49 -14.68
N GLY A 72 -17.50 6.23 -13.66
CA GLY A 72 -18.21 7.39 -13.09
C GLY A 72 -19.42 7.03 -12.22
N THR A 73 -19.81 5.77 -12.11
CA THR A 73 -20.92 5.32 -11.27
C THR A 73 -20.42 4.87 -9.90
N LEU A 74 -21.09 5.34 -8.85
CA LEU A 74 -20.77 5.05 -7.47
C LEU A 74 -21.59 3.87 -6.93
N TYR A 75 -20.90 2.81 -6.50
CA TYR A 75 -21.48 1.65 -5.87
C TYR A 75 -21.15 1.63 -4.38
N ARG A 76 -22.17 1.51 -3.53
CA ARG A 76 -22.05 1.25 -2.10
C ARG A 76 -22.19 -0.25 -1.85
N ILE A 77 -21.10 -0.92 -1.55
CA ILE A 77 -21.02 -2.36 -1.39
C ILE A 77 -21.04 -2.71 0.10
N ARG A 78 -22.01 -3.52 0.52
CA ARG A 78 -22.07 -4.09 1.88
C ARG A 78 -21.83 -5.59 1.78
N VAL A 79 -20.92 -6.11 2.59
CA VAL A 79 -20.57 -7.54 2.60
C VAL A 79 -20.93 -8.13 3.94
N TYR A 80 -21.63 -9.27 3.93
CA TYR A 80 -22.18 -9.93 5.11
C TYR A 80 -21.54 -11.30 5.39
N ASP A 81 -20.45 -11.59 4.70
CA ASP A 81 -19.71 -12.84 4.73
C ASP A 81 -18.23 -12.56 4.42
N ASP A 82 -17.39 -13.58 4.27
CA ASP A 82 -15.95 -13.41 4.09
C ASP A 82 -15.56 -12.48 2.93
N VAL A 83 -14.50 -11.70 3.16
CA VAL A 83 -13.85 -10.84 2.17
C VAL A 83 -12.38 -11.21 2.05
N HIS A 84 -11.93 -11.43 0.82
CA HIS A 84 -10.53 -11.65 0.48
C HIS A 84 -10.03 -10.56 -0.48
N VAL A 85 -8.88 -9.96 -0.17
CA VAL A 85 -8.25 -8.90 -0.94
C VAL A 85 -6.83 -9.36 -1.31
N ARG A 86 -6.62 -9.79 -2.54
CA ARG A 86 -5.33 -10.29 -3.02
C ARG A 86 -4.67 -9.30 -3.96
N PHE A 87 -3.42 -8.97 -3.67
CA PHE A 87 -2.51 -8.18 -4.49
C PHE A 87 -1.46 -9.10 -5.08
N ARG A 88 -1.22 -9.05 -6.38
CA ARG A 88 -0.21 -9.87 -7.05
C ARG A 88 0.63 -8.99 -7.96
N VAL A 89 1.94 -9.05 -7.81
CA VAL A 89 2.87 -8.43 -8.75
C VAL A 89 2.81 -9.22 -10.06
N LEU A 90 2.34 -8.57 -11.13
CA LEU A 90 2.13 -9.21 -12.43
C LEU A 90 3.38 -9.11 -13.30
N GLU A 91 3.99 -7.92 -13.33
CA GLU A 91 5.15 -7.60 -14.15
C GLU A 91 5.95 -6.48 -13.49
N GLU A 92 7.23 -6.40 -13.86
CA GLU A 92 8.16 -5.34 -13.50
C GLU A 92 8.70 -4.75 -14.81
N LYS A 93 8.59 -3.43 -14.97
CA LYS A 93 9.00 -2.75 -16.20
C LYS A 93 9.34 -1.29 -15.93
N ASN A 94 10.55 -0.89 -16.32
CA ASN A 94 11.05 0.49 -16.23
C ASN A 94 11.00 1.09 -14.81
N GLY A 95 11.30 0.30 -13.78
CA GLY A 95 11.26 0.75 -12.37
C GLY A 95 9.85 0.88 -11.80
N TYR A 96 8.86 0.25 -12.45
CA TYR A 96 7.49 0.14 -11.98
C TYR A 96 7.05 -1.32 -11.93
N LEU A 97 6.33 -1.65 -10.87
CA LEU A 97 5.59 -2.89 -10.69
C LEU A 97 4.15 -2.68 -11.13
N THR A 98 3.65 -3.50 -12.04
CA THR A 98 2.20 -3.57 -12.28
C THR A 98 1.61 -4.59 -11.32
N VAL A 99 0.66 -4.16 -10.49
CA VAL A 99 0.03 -4.99 -9.46
C VAL A 99 -1.42 -5.25 -9.82
N GLY A 100 -1.80 -6.53 -9.86
CA GLY A 100 -3.16 -6.99 -10.02
C GLY A 100 -3.85 -7.14 -8.67
N VAL A 101 -5.05 -6.59 -8.54
CA VAL A 101 -5.90 -6.68 -7.35
C VAL A 101 -7.11 -7.54 -7.67
N ARG A 102 -7.39 -8.51 -6.80
CA ARG A 102 -8.62 -9.32 -6.81
C ARG A 102 -9.29 -9.22 -5.45
N ILE A 103 -10.47 -8.63 -5.42
CA ILE A 103 -11.32 -8.55 -4.24
C ILE A 103 -12.48 -9.54 -4.43
N GLU A 104 -12.57 -10.53 -3.54
CA GLU A 104 -13.64 -11.51 -3.54
C GLU A 104 -14.53 -11.30 -2.33
N MET A 105 -15.84 -11.19 -2.58
CA MET A 105 -16.83 -10.92 -1.55
C MET A 105 -18.01 -11.87 -1.73
N ARG A 106 -18.54 -12.39 -0.62
CA ARG A 106 -19.74 -13.25 -0.60
C ARG A 106 -20.89 -12.56 0.12
N ASN A 107 -22.12 -12.92 -0.23
CA ASN A 107 -23.33 -12.35 0.35
C ASN A 107 -23.31 -10.81 0.36
N VAL A 108 -23.42 -10.23 -0.84
CA VAL A 108 -23.18 -8.80 -1.08
C VAL A 108 -24.50 -8.09 -1.34
N THR A 109 -24.68 -6.92 -0.72
CA THR A 109 -25.72 -5.97 -1.10
C THR A 109 -25.08 -4.73 -1.70
N LEU A 110 -25.39 -4.45 -2.96
CA LEU A 110 -25.02 -3.23 -3.65
C LEU A 110 -26.13 -2.20 -3.52
N GLY A 111 -25.74 -0.94 -3.33
CA GLY A 111 -26.60 0.22 -3.45
C GLY A 111 -26.04 1.19 -4.48
N VAL A 112 -26.85 1.63 -5.43
CA VAL A 112 -26.43 2.55 -6.49
C VAL A 112 -27.59 3.47 -6.88
N SER A 113 -27.29 4.76 -7.03
CA SER A 113 -28.23 5.74 -7.56
C SER A 113 -27.96 5.91 -9.05
N VAL A 114 -29.01 5.78 -9.88
CA VAL A 114 -28.92 5.87 -11.33
C VAL A 114 -29.90 6.95 -11.80
N PRO A 115 -29.50 7.89 -12.68
CA PRO A 115 -30.42 8.87 -13.24
C PRO A 115 -31.61 8.20 -13.94
N LYS A 116 -32.80 8.77 -13.79
CA LYS A 116 -34.01 8.27 -14.46
C LYS A 116 -33.80 8.18 -15.98
N GLY A 117 -34.25 7.07 -16.56
CA GLY A 117 -34.07 6.78 -17.99
C GLY A 117 -32.67 6.28 -18.38
N LYS A 118 -31.73 6.13 -17.42
CA LYS A 118 -30.47 5.42 -17.64
C LYS A 118 -30.55 3.99 -17.10
N ASN A 119 -29.88 3.07 -17.79
CA ASN A 119 -29.80 1.68 -17.36
C ASN A 119 -28.74 1.51 -16.27
N LEU A 120 -29.05 0.66 -15.30
CA LEU A 120 -28.09 0.18 -14.31
C LEU A 120 -26.96 -0.57 -15.03
N THR A 121 -25.72 -0.12 -14.85
CA THR A 121 -24.55 -0.81 -15.39
C THR A 121 -24.13 -1.92 -14.41
N PRO A 122 -24.17 -3.21 -14.80
CA PRO A 122 -23.77 -4.30 -13.92
C PRO A 122 -22.25 -4.30 -13.69
N ILE A 123 -21.84 -4.53 -12.44
CA ILE A 123 -20.43 -4.84 -12.08
C ILE A 123 -20.26 -6.30 -11.65
N TRP A 124 -21.28 -7.11 -11.88
CA TRP A 124 -21.38 -8.52 -11.50
C TRP A 124 -21.67 -9.36 -12.74
N GLY A 125 -21.43 -10.67 -12.66
CA GLY A 125 -21.78 -11.62 -13.71
C GLY A 125 -23.25 -12.07 -13.64
N ASP A 126 -23.79 -12.56 -14.77
CA ASP A 126 -25.22 -12.84 -14.96
C ASP A 126 -25.84 -13.84 -13.97
N GLY A 127 -25.03 -14.73 -13.38
CA GLY A 127 -25.47 -15.71 -12.37
C GLY A 127 -25.34 -15.25 -10.91
N ALA A 128 -24.83 -14.04 -10.65
CA ALA A 128 -24.55 -13.58 -9.29
C ALA A 128 -25.78 -13.02 -8.58
N VAL A 129 -26.79 -12.55 -9.32
CA VAL A 129 -27.95 -11.83 -8.78
C VAL A 129 -28.94 -12.78 -8.10
N ILE A 130 -29.33 -12.44 -6.89
CA ILE A 130 -30.42 -13.09 -6.15
C ILE A 130 -31.72 -12.32 -6.35
N LYS A 131 -31.65 -10.99 -6.17
CA LYS A 131 -32.79 -10.08 -6.24
C LYS A 131 -32.34 -8.67 -6.55
N ILE A 132 -33.16 -7.90 -7.26
CA ILE A 132 -33.03 -6.45 -7.43
C ILE A 132 -34.27 -5.79 -6.84
N GLU A 133 -34.06 -4.77 -6.03
CA GLU A 133 -35.10 -3.86 -5.55
C GLU A 133 -34.83 -2.47 -6.11
N THR A 134 -35.88 -1.79 -6.56
CA THR A 134 -35.80 -0.42 -7.06
C THR A 134 -36.77 0.44 -6.27
N SER A 135 -36.32 1.62 -5.86
CA SER A 135 -37.13 2.62 -5.18
C SER A 135 -36.74 4.01 -5.66
N PRO A 136 -37.66 4.99 -5.68
CA PRO A 136 -37.28 6.39 -5.87
C PRO A 136 -36.19 6.77 -4.87
N SER A 137 -35.16 7.49 -5.31
CA SER A 137 -34.12 7.98 -4.41
C SER A 137 -34.72 8.99 -3.44
N SER A 138 -34.40 8.84 -2.15
CA SER A 138 -34.83 9.79 -1.11
C SER A 138 -34.04 11.09 -1.10
N ILE A 139 -32.94 11.15 -1.87
CA ILE A 139 -32.01 12.29 -1.91
C ILE A 139 -32.28 13.17 -3.13
N ASP A 140 -32.67 12.56 -4.24
CA ASP A 140 -32.81 13.24 -5.53
C ASP A 140 -33.95 12.61 -6.33
N SER A 141 -35.01 13.39 -6.57
CA SER A 141 -36.20 12.95 -7.29
C SER A 141 -35.93 12.59 -8.76
N GLU A 142 -34.77 12.94 -9.30
CA GLU A 142 -34.32 12.62 -10.66
C GLU A 142 -33.55 11.29 -10.74
N THR A 143 -33.35 10.60 -9.61
CA THR A 143 -32.62 9.33 -9.55
C THR A 143 -33.48 8.18 -9.01
N ASP A 144 -33.26 6.99 -9.57
CA ASP A 144 -33.74 5.74 -9.01
C ASP A 144 -32.62 5.11 -8.18
N TYR A 145 -32.97 4.62 -6.99
CA TYR A 145 -32.05 3.87 -6.14
C TYR A 145 -32.28 2.38 -6.32
N TYR A 146 -31.23 1.69 -6.77
CA TYR A 146 -31.21 0.25 -6.92
C TYR A 146 -30.48 -0.37 -5.73
N LYS A 147 -31.12 -1.39 -5.16
CA LYS A 147 -30.49 -2.29 -4.21
C LYS A 147 -30.42 -3.69 -4.81
N VAL A 148 -29.21 -4.16 -5.05
CA VAL A 148 -28.95 -5.44 -5.72
C VAL A 148 -28.35 -6.41 -4.73
N TYR A 149 -28.99 -7.55 -4.53
CA TYR A 149 -28.52 -8.63 -3.67
C TYR A 149 -27.79 -9.67 -4.52
N LEU A 150 -26.54 -9.95 -4.18
CA LEU A 150 -25.65 -10.83 -4.92
C LEU A 150 -25.16 -11.98 -4.04
N ARG A 151 -25.04 -13.18 -4.61
CA ARG A 151 -24.38 -14.32 -3.96
C ARG A 151 -22.90 -14.05 -3.74
N SER A 152 -22.26 -13.45 -4.75
CA SER A 152 -20.86 -13.05 -4.70
C SER A 152 -20.59 -11.88 -5.63
N LEU A 153 -19.53 -11.14 -5.35
CA LEU A 153 -19.01 -10.09 -6.20
C LEU A 153 -17.49 -10.20 -6.27
N ARG A 154 -16.93 -10.02 -7.46
CA ARG A 154 -15.49 -9.99 -7.68
C ARG A 154 -15.09 -8.71 -8.37
N ILE A 155 -14.15 -7.97 -7.79
CA ILE A 155 -13.52 -6.81 -8.42
C ILE A 155 -12.11 -7.23 -8.83
N ILE A 156 -11.78 -7.07 -10.12
CA ILE A 156 -10.44 -7.35 -10.65
C ILE A 156 -9.92 -6.08 -11.31
N ARG A 157 -8.81 -5.55 -10.81
CA ARG A 157 -8.21 -4.30 -11.30
C ARG A 157 -6.69 -4.40 -11.32
N VAL A 158 -6.05 -3.41 -11.93
CA VAL A 158 -4.60 -3.28 -11.99
C VAL A 158 -4.22 -1.82 -11.71
N TYR A 159 -3.05 -1.63 -11.11
CA TYR A 159 -2.45 -0.33 -10.83
C TYR A 159 -0.92 -0.47 -10.86
N ARG A 160 -0.19 0.63 -10.65
CA ARG A 160 1.28 0.64 -10.66
C ARG A 160 1.87 1.11 -9.35
N ILE A 161 3.01 0.53 -8.98
CA ILE A 161 3.86 0.99 -7.89
C ILE A 161 5.23 1.30 -8.47
N ARG A 162 5.79 2.48 -8.17
CA ARG A 162 7.16 2.83 -8.52
C ARG A 162 8.11 2.23 -7.48
N GLU A 163 9.15 1.53 -7.93
CA GLU A 163 10.02 0.75 -7.05
C GLU A 163 10.91 1.61 -6.15
N ILE A 164 11.38 2.76 -6.66
CA ILE A 164 12.34 3.60 -5.95
C ILE A 164 11.79 4.22 -4.66
N ASP A 165 10.48 4.42 -4.55
CA ASP A 165 9.85 5.11 -3.42
C ASP A 165 8.49 4.53 -2.98
N GLY A 166 8.06 3.42 -3.59
CA GLY A 166 6.77 2.80 -3.31
C GLY A 166 5.56 3.65 -3.76
N ALA A 167 5.76 4.65 -4.61
CA ALA A 167 4.70 5.55 -5.06
C ALA A 167 3.65 4.81 -5.91
N VAL A 168 2.38 4.96 -5.55
CA VAL A 168 1.22 4.32 -6.15
C VAL A 168 0.58 5.22 -7.20
N PHE A 169 0.29 4.64 -8.36
CA PHE A 169 -0.38 5.29 -9.47
C PHE A 169 -1.50 4.42 -10.02
N ASP A 170 -2.60 5.03 -10.47
CA ASP A 170 -3.54 4.33 -11.34
C ASP A 170 -2.93 4.06 -12.73
N MET A 171 -3.67 3.37 -13.59
CA MET A 171 -3.23 3.09 -14.97
C MET A 171 -3.20 4.33 -15.88
N ASN A 172 -3.81 5.44 -15.47
CA ASN A 172 -3.78 6.71 -16.19
C ASN A 172 -2.60 7.61 -15.75
N GLY A 173 -1.86 7.21 -14.71
CA GLY A 173 -0.72 7.95 -14.16
C GLY A 173 -1.09 8.92 -13.02
N THR A 174 -2.30 8.86 -12.49
CA THR A 174 -2.72 9.65 -11.32
C THR A 174 -2.02 9.12 -10.07
N TYR A 175 -1.32 9.99 -9.35
CA TYR A 175 -0.63 9.65 -8.10
C TYR A 175 -1.58 9.60 -6.91
N TYR A 176 -1.41 8.58 -6.05
CA TYR A 176 -2.22 8.41 -4.84
C TYR A 176 -1.41 8.38 -3.54
N GLY A 177 -0.10 8.18 -3.52
CA GLY A 177 0.65 8.08 -2.25
C GLY A 177 1.63 6.92 -2.23
N HIS A 178 1.97 6.42 -1.05
CA HIS A 178 2.88 5.28 -0.85
C HIS A 178 2.10 3.99 -0.60
N THR A 179 2.53 2.90 -1.22
CA THR A 179 1.84 1.61 -1.08
C THR A 179 1.72 1.18 0.37
N PHE A 180 0.61 0.54 0.73
CA PHE A 180 0.48 -0.13 2.02
C PHE A 180 0.97 -1.58 2.00
N LEU A 181 1.38 -2.14 0.86
CA LEU A 181 1.74 -3.56 0.78
C LEU A 181 3.03 -3.87 1.56
N TRP A 182 3.90 -2.87 1.70
CA TRP A 182 5.07 -2.91 2.56
C TRP A 182 5.35 -1.53 3.14
N VAL A 183 6.16 -1.49 4.18
CA VAL A 183 6.77 -0.26 4.71
C VAL A 183 8.26 -0.36 4.45
N ASP A 184 8.86 0.71 3.95
CA ASP A 184 10.30 0.78 3.77
C ASP A 184 11.01 0.76 5.14
N ILE A 185 12.00 -0.11 5.26
CA ILE A 185 12.75 -0.36 6.50
C ILE A 185 14.17 0.21 6.44
N ASP A 186 14.64 0.69 5.27
CA ASP A 186 15.91 1.40 5.17
C ASP A 186 15.75 2.76 5.87
N PRO A 187 16.55 3.09 6.89
CA PRO A 187 16.42 4.35 7.63
C PRO A 187 16.51 5.61 6.75
N SER A 188 17.12 5.53 5.57
CA SER A 188 17.26 6.64 4.64
C SER A 188 16.01 6.92 3.80
N THR A 189 15.11 5.94 3.68
CA THR A 189 13.90 5.99 2.83
C THR A 189 12.62 5.59 3.58
N ALA A 190 12.73 5.14 4.83
CA ALA A 190 11.61 4.86 5.72
C ALA A 190 10.70 6.10 5.90
N PRO A 191 9.37 5.92 6.00
CA PRO A 191 8.43 7.02 6.14
C PRO A 191 8.75 7.92 7.33
N GLN A 192 8.77 9.23 7.10
CA GLN A 192 9.12 10.23 8.11
C GLN A 192 7.88 10.91 8.70
N GLU A 193 7.96 11.37 9.93
CA GLU A 193 6.87 12.14 10.55
C GLU A 193 6.52 13.39 9.71
N ASN A 194 5.22 13.65 9.58
CA ASN A 194 4.61 14.71 8.75
C ASN A 194 4.76 14.53 7.22
N GLU A 195 5.38 13.45 6.75
CA GLU A 195 5.39 13.09 5.34
C GLU A 195 3.97 12.79 4.83
N THR A 196 3.70 13.14 3.57
CA THR A 196 2.41 12.84 2.95
C THR A 196 2.39 11.38 2.50
N PHE A 197 1.60 10.56 3.18
CA PHE A 197 1.51 9.13 2.89
C PHE A 197 0.47 8.82 1.80
N PHE A 198 -0.63 9.57 1.76
CA PHE A 198 -1.75 9.31 0.85
C PHE A 198 -2.43 10.61 0.43
N VAL A 199 -2.88 10.66 -0.82
CA VAL A 199 -3.62 11.77 -1.41
C VAL A 199 -4.88 11.27 -2.13
N LEU A 200 -5.95 12.04 -2.03
CA LEU A 200 -7.15 11.93 -2.85
C LEU A 200 -7.24 13.17 -3.74
N PRO A 201 -6.70 13.11 -4.98
CA PRO A 201 -6.60 14.29 -5.84
C PRO A 201 -7.94 14.97 -6.08
N ASP A 202 -8.98 14.21 -6.36
CA ASP A 202 -10.33 14.73 -6.66
C ASP A 202 -10.98 15.46 -5.48
N LEU A 203 -10.51 15.23 -4.26
CA LEU A 203 -11.02 15.84 -3.04
C LEU A 203 -10.07 16.88 -2.46
N ASN A 204 -8.89 17.07 -3.07
CA ASN A 204 -7.79 17.85 -2.49
C ASN A 204 -7.54 17.49 -1.01
N TRP A 205 -7.55 16.18 -0.71
CA TRP A 205 -7.44 15.65 0.65
C TRP A 205 -6.16 14.85 0.79
N THR A 206 -5.47 14.98 1.94
CA THR A 206 -4.18 14.31 2.19
C THR A 206 -4.13 13.69 3.57
N MET A 207 -3.50 12.52 3.68
CA MET A 207 -3.15 11.87 4.94
C MET A 207 -1.64 11.87 5.12
N ARG A 208 -1.19 12.15 6.34
CA ARG A 208 0.23 12.22 6.68
C ARG A 208 0.62 11.19 7.71
N VAL A 209 1.90 10.86 7.74
CA VAL A 209 2.52 10.09 8.82
C VAL A 209 2.46 10.93 10.10
N ASN A 210 1.83 10.40 11.13
CA ASN A 210 1.78 11.01 12.44
C ASN A 210 2.95 10.55 13.31
N ARG A 211 3.25 9.25 13.31
CA ARG A 211 4.39 8.65 14.02
C ARG A 211 4.57 7.18 13.65
N ILE A 212 5.75 6.66 13.91
CA ILE A 212 6.02 5.22 13.96
C ILE A 212 6.20 4.82 15.42
N SER A 213 5.58 3.70 15.82
CA SER A 213 5.70 3.18 17.18
C SER A 213 5.85 1.66 17.17
N SER A 214 6.77 1.15 17.98
CA SER A 214 6.98 -0.29 18.15
C SER A 214 6.17 -0.86 19.30
N MET A 215 5.66 -2.08 19.12
CA MET A 215 5.02 -2.85 20.17
C MET A 215 5.89 -4.05 20.54
N ASP A 216 6.22 -4.17 21.82
CA ASP A 216 6.88 -5.34 22.38
C ASP A 216 5.87 -6.45 22.71
N LYS A 217 5.09 -6.85 21.70
CA LYS A 217 4.11 -7.93 21.82
C LYS A 217 3.96 -8.63 20.48
N ALA A 218 3.88 -9.96 20.51
CA ALA A 218 3.54 -10.75 19.35
C ALA A 218 2.10 -10.47 18.88
N LEU A 219 1.90 -10.39 17.56
CA LEU A 219 0.59 -10.21 16.95
C LEU A 219 0.25 -11.37 16.03
N LYS A 220 -1.03 -11.71 16.01
CA LYS A 220 -1.61 -12.79 15.20
C LYS A 220 -2.24 -12.24 13.93
N THR A 221 -2.10 -13.03 12.87
CA THR A 221 -2.78 -12.92 11.59
C THR A 221 -3.31 -14.32 11.24
N TYR A 222 -4.02 -14.48 10.11
CA TYR A 222 -4.39 -15.82 9.65
C TYR A 222 -3.21 -16.57 9.01
N TYR A 223 -2.23 -15.83 8.49
CA TYR A 223 -0.99 -16.41 7.96
C TYR A 223 -0.09 -17.00 9.05
N GLY A 224 -0.04 -16.34 10.21
CA GLY A 224 0.80 -16.77 11.32
C GLY A 224 0.92 -15.74 12.44
N GLU A 225 1.76 -16.07 13.42
CA GLU A 225 2.12 -15.19 14.53
C GLU A 225 3.47 -14.52 14.25
N PHE A 226 3.53 -13.21 14.50
CA PHE A 226 4.71 -12.38 14.28
C PHE A 226 5.24 -11.90 15.62
N GLY A 227 6.51 -12.20 15.91
CA GLY A 227 7.18 -11.84 17.16
C GLY A 227 7.50 -10.35 17.28
N PRO A 228 7.80 -9.86 18.49
CA PRO A 228 8.19 -8.47 18.69
C PRO A 228 9.60 -8.13 18.15
N PRO A 229 9.87 -6.87 17.79
CA PRO A 229 8.88 -5.78 17.74
C PRO A 229 7.95 -5.90 16.53
N VAL A 230 6.68 -5.54 16.73
CA VAL A 230 5.76 -5.24 15.61
C VAL A 230 5.54 -3.75 15.57
N ASP A 231 5.81 -3.13 14.43
CA ASP A 231 5.72 -1.69 14.28
C ASP A 231 4.34 -1.25 13.79
N THR A 232 3.95 -0.03 14.18
CA THR A 232 2.73 0.63 13.74
C THR A 232 3.07 1.98 13.15
N LEU A 233 2.78 2.14 11.85
CA LEU A 233 2.78 3.42 11.17
C LEU A 233 1.41 4.08 11.40
N SER A 234 1.37 5.11 12.25
CA SER A 234 0.16 5.88 12.55
C SER A 234 -0.03 6.98 11.52
N LEU A 235 -1.24 7.09 10.97
CA LEU A 235 -1.57 8.05 9.92
C LEU A 235 -2.69 8.98 10.40
N VAL A 236 -2.65 10.25 9.97
CA VAL A 236 -3.68 11.24 10.30
C VAL A 236 -3.96 12.15 9.12
N GLY A 237 -5.24 12.37 8.83
CA GLY A 237 -5.72 13.32 7.84
C GLY A 237 -6.79 14.24 8.43
N PRO A 238 -7.13 15.34 7.73
CA PRO A 238 -8.30 16.14 8.09
C PRO A 238 -9.58 15.31 7.98
N PRO A 239 -10.72 15.78 8.50
CA PRO A 239 -11.99 15.07 8.34
C PRO A 239 -12.27 14.74 6.87
N LEU A 240 -12.44 13.45 6.55
CA LEU A 240 -12.77 13.03 5.19
C LEU A 240 -14.26 13.24 4.95
N VAL A 241 -14.56 14.00 3.89
CA VAL A 241 -15.93 14.30 3.44
C VAL A 241 -16.06 13.88 1.99
N ILE A 242 -16.73 12.76 1.76
CA ILE A 242 -17.22 12.32 0.46
C ILE A 242 -18.75 12.39 0.52
N LYS A 243 -19.31 13.45 -0.06
CA LYS A 243 -20.73 13.80 0.06
C LYS A 243 -21.65 12.62 -0.22
N GLY A 244 -22.58 12.37 0.71
CA GLY A 244 -23.54 11.28 0.60
C GLY A 244 -22.94 9.87 0.75
N ILE A 245 -21.67 9.73 1.10
CA ILE A 245 -21.01 8.43 1.32
C ILE A 245 -20.47 8.34 2.74
N VAL A 246 -19.55 9.24 3.08
CA VAL A 246 -18.86 9.31 4.37
C VAL A 246 -18.55 10.77 4.66
N GLU A 247 -18.95 11.24 5.84
CA GLU A 247 -18.77 12.63 6.24
C GLU A 247 -18.31 12.64 7.69
N PHE A 248 -16.99 12.52 7.89
CA PHE A 248 -16.41 12.63 9.22
C PHE A 248 -16.39 14.09 9.65
N THR A 249 -16.68 14.32 10.93
CA THR A 249 -16.57 15.63 11.58
C THR A 249 -15.27 15.79 12.36
N SER A 250 -14.56 14.68 12.60
CA SER A 250 -13.28 14.63 13.30
C SER A 250 -12.13 14.26 12.34
N PRO A 251 -10.87 14.53 12.72
CA PRO A 251 -9.71 14.03 11.99
C PRO A 251 -9.83 12.53 11.71
N THR A 252 -9.40 12.14 10.52
CA THR A 252 -9.49 10.75 10.07
C THR A 252 -8.19 10.05 10.37
N GLY A 253 -8.22 9.07 11.29
CA GLY A 253 -7.07 8.28 11.67
C GLY A 253 -6.92 7.03 10.80
N GLY A 254 -5.68 6.62 10.60
CA GLY A 254 -5.32 5.34 10.00
C GLY A 254 -4.16 4.69 10.77
N GLY A 255 -3.94 3.40 10.55
CA GLY A 255 -2.83 2.69 11.16
C GLY A 255 -2.50 1.43 10.39
N ILE A 256 -1.22 1.27 10.06
CA ILE A 256 -0.68 0.11 9.38
C ILE A 256 0.22 -0.62 10.36
N ARG A 257 -0.01 -1.92 10.57
CA ARG A 257 0.90 -2.77 11.35
C ARG A 257 1.75 -3.61 10.42
N TYR A 258 3.06 -3.65 10.66
CA TYR A 258 4.01 -4.33 9.81
C TYR A 258 5.12 -5.01 10.61
N ASP A 259 5.72 -6.03 10.01
CA ASP A 259 6.94 -6.66 10.52
C ASP A 259 8.17 -5.82 10.12
N PRO A 260 8.88 -5.20 11.07
CA PRO A 260 10.01 -4.33 10.77
C PRO A 260 11.24 -5.08 10.24
N ALA A 261 11.30 -6.41 10.36
CA ALA A 261 12.40 -7.20 9.78
C ALA A 261 12.28 -7.34 8.26
N THR A 262 11.04 -7.33 7.73
CA THR A 262 10.77 -7.61 6.31
C THR A 262 10.07 -6.45 5.60
N GLY A 263 9.53 -5.49 6.35
CA GLY A 263 8.63 -4.46 5.84
C GLY A 263 7.23 -4.96 5.50
N LEU A 264 6.93 -6.27 5.67
CA LEU A 264 5.64 -6.85 5.31
C LEU A 264 4.52 -6.27 6.16
N VAL A 265 3.48 -5.73 5.51
CA VAL A 265 2.29 -5.24 6.22
C VAL A 265 1.41 -6.42 6.63
N LEU A 266 1.21 -6.54 7.95
CA LEU A 266 0.40 -7.57 8.61
C LEU A 266 -1.09 -7.20 8.64
N ALA A 267 -1.37 -5.91 8.76
CA ALA A 267 -2.72 -5.37 8.69
C ALA A 267 -2.68 -3.92 8.20
N PRO A 268 -3.31 -3.58 7.07
CA PRO A 268 -3.29 -2.23 6.52
C PRO A 268 -4.28 -1.27 7.21
N THR A 269 -5.07 -1.76 8.17
CA THR A 269 -5.93 -0.93 9.01
C THR A 269 -6.10 -1.49 10.42
N THR A 270 -5.90 -0.61 11.42
CA THR A 270 -6.16 -0.88 12.84
C THR A 270 -7.52 -0.39 13.33
N LEU A 271 -8.19 0.51 12.59
CA LEU A 271 -9.42 1.22 13.04
C LEU A 271 -10.66 0.88 12.20
N SER A 272 -10.66 -0.27 11.51
CA SER A 272 -11.66 -0.68 10.51
C SER A 272 -11.76 0.20 9.28
N VAL A 273 -11.52 1.50 9.39
CA VAL A 273 -11.48 2.43 8.27
C VAL A 273 -10.20 2.20 7.48
N MET A 274 -10.35 1.98 6.17
CA MET A 274 -9.24 1.80 5.25
C MET A 274 -9.39 2.79 4.10
N ILE A 275 -8.48 3.77 4.11
CA ILE A 275 -8.32 4.73 3.03
C ILE A 275 -6.84 4.65 2.65
N SER A 276 -6.59 4.16 1.46
CA SER A 276 -5.25 3.75 1.07
C SER A 276 -4.97 4.09 -0.39
N PRO A 277 -3.71 4.37 -0.75
CA PRO A 277 -3.32 4.63 -2.14
C PRO A 277 -3.70 3.48 -3.08
N ASP A 278 -3.39 2.24 -2.72
CA ASP A 278 -3.57 1.07 -3.60
C ASP A 278 -5.05 0.79 -3.91
N LEU A 279 -5.95 0.94 -2.93
CA LEU A 279 -7.39 0.84 -3.16
C LEU A 279 -7.93 2.03 -3.99
N SER A 280 -7.43 3.24 -3.74
CA SER A 280 -7.88 4.43 -4.46
C SER A 280 -7.50 4.39 -5.94
N ALA A 281 -6.29 3.88 -6.24
CA ALA A 281 -5.79 3.69 -7.60
C ALA A 281 -6.63 2.70 -8.44
N ILE A 282 -7.44 1.84 -7.80
CA ILE A 282 -8.36 0.93 -8.48
C ILE A 282 -9.83 1.39 -8.40
N GLY A 283 -10.09 2.62 -7.97
CA GLY A 283 -11.41 3.22 -7.88
C GLY A 283 -12.14 2.98 -6.56
N ILE A 284 -11.45 2.59 -5.49
CA ILE A 284 -12.02 2.41 -4.15
C ILE A 284 -11.49 3.54 -3.24
N PRO A 285 -12.13 4.72 -3.22
CA PRO A 285 -11.67 5.85 -2.40
C PRO A 285 -11.95 5.67 -0.91
N PHE A 286 -12.77 4.69 -0.53
CA PHE A 286 -13.10 4.43 0.87
C PHE A 286 -13.54 2.98 1.05
N ALA A 287 -12.97 2.32 2.06
CA ALA A 287 -13.42 1.02 2.53
C ALA A 287 -13.46 0.99 4.06
N MET A 288 -14.29 0.10 4.60
CA MET A 288 -14.20 -0.36 5.96
C MET A 288 -14.18 -1.88 5.97
N PHE A 289 -13.33 -2.45 6.81
CA PHE A 289 -13.23 -3.89 7.03
C PHE A 289 -13.36 -4.17 8.53
N MET A 290 -14.07 -5.24 8.86
CA MET A 290 -14.26 -5.71 10.22
C MET A 290 -14.19 -7.22 10.20
N ASP A 291 -13.02 -7.76 10.53
CA ASP A 291 -12.94 -9.17 10.87
C ASP A 291 -13.73 -9.43 12.16
N GLU A 292 -14.79 -10.22 12.04
CA GLU A 292 -15.74 -10.45 13.13
C GLU A 292 -15.17 -11.36 14.21
N HIS A 293 -14.18 -12.21 13.86
CA HIS A 293 -13.49 -13.03 14.84
C HIS A 293 -12.57 -12.17 15.71
N VAL A 294 -11.81 -11.26 15.08
CA VAL A 294 -11.04 -10.25 15.80
C VAL A 294 -11.93 -9.39 16.68
N ALA A 295 -13.05 -8.92 16.15
CA ALA A 295 -14.00 -8.10 16.89
C ALA A 295 -14.57 -8.85 18.11
N TYR A 296 -14.86 -10.15 17.99
CA TYR A 296 -15.27 -10.96 19.13
C TYR A 296 -14.19 -11.06 20.18
N ASP A 297 -12.97 -11.40 19.78
CA ASP A 297 -11.86 -11.54 20.71
C ASP A 297 -11.58 -10.22 21.45
N GLN A 298 -11.62 -9.08 20.75
CA GLN A 298 -11.39 -7.77 21.36
C GLN A 298 -12.55 -7.30 22.25
N PHE A 299 -13.79 -7.32 21.74
CA PHE A 299 -14.92 -6.71 22.45
C PHE A 299 -15.61 -7.63 23.43
N VAL A 300 -15.47 -8.96 23.28
CA VAL A 300 -16.13 -9.95 24.15
C VAL A 300 -15.12 -10.64 25.05
N LYS A 301 -13.97 -11.08 24.51
CA LYS A 301 -12.94 -11.76 25.31
C LYS A 301 -11.88 -10.83 25.88
N ASN A 302 -11.90 -9.53 25.54
CA ASN A 302 -10.89 -8.55 25.94
C ASN A 302 -9.45 -8.96 25.55
N SER A 303 -9.29 -9.60 24.39
CA SER A 303 -8.03 -10.13 23.86
C SER A 303 -7.53 -9.27 22.69
N PHE A 304 -6.47 -8.50 22.94
CA PHE A 304 -5.81 -7.65 21.94
C PHE A 304 -4.56 -8.34 21.38
N THR A 305 -4.74 -9.47 20.72
CA THR A 305 -3.64 -10.26 20.13
C THR A 305 -3.58 -10.20 18.61
N TRP A 306 -4.59 -9.61 17.96
CA TRP A 306 -4.69 -9.53 16.51
C TRP A 306 -4.06 -8.26 15.94
N ALA A 307 -3.47 -8.37 14.74
CA ALA A 307 -2.76 -7.27 14.07
C ALA A 307 -3.68 -6.16 13.55
N GLY A 308 -4.97 -6.39 13.36
CA GLY A 308 -5.89 -5.35 12.88
C GLY A 308 -7.24 -5.94 12.47
N THR A 309 -7.92 -5.28 11.55
CA THR A 309 -9.31 -5.61 11.16
C THR A 309 -9.45 -6.11 9.73
N LEU A 310 -8.38 -5.97 8.93
CA LEU A 310 -8.13 -6.66 7.68
C LEU A 310 -6.76 -7.32 7.85
N LEU A 311 -6.71 -8.64 7.95
CA LEU A 311 -5.52 -9.37 8.41
C LEU A 311 -4.81 -10.06 7.26
N LEU A 312 -3.47 -10.10 7.32
CA LEU A 312 -2.67 -10.94 6.44
C LEU A 312 -3.18 -12.39 6.53
N TYR A 313 -3.58 -12.92 5.39
CA TYR A 313 -4.18 -14.22 5.24
C TYR A 313 -3.20 -15.21 4.63
N ASP A 314 -2.58 -14.83 3.53
CA ASP A 314 -1.65 -15.69 2.81
C ASP A 314 -0.65 -14.88 1.98
N THR A 315 0.53 -15.45 1.74
CA THR A 315 1.54 -14.91 0.83
C THR A 315 2.51 -16.00 0.41
N ASN A 316 3.03 -15.90 -0.81
CA ASN A 316 4.17 -16.72 -1.28
C ASN A 316 5.50 -15.95 -1.25
N ALA A 317 5.55 -14.78 -0.60
CA ALA A 317 6.77 -14.01 -0.44
C ALA A 317 7.81 -14.81 0.36
N GLN A 318 9.06 -14.78 -0.11
CA GLN A 318 10.15 -15.53 0.50
C GLN A 318 11.02 -14.60 1.34
N PHE A 319 10.74 -14.53 2.64
CA PHE A 319 11.44 -13.65 3.60
C PHE A 319 12.78 -14.20 4.11
N GLN A 320 13.08 -15.47 3.83
CA GLN A 320 14.30 -16.14 4.33
C GLN A 320 15.42 -16.21 3.29
N LYS A 321 15.17 -15.76 2.06
CA LYS A 321 16.22 -15.68 1.07
C LYS A 321 17.01 -14.42 1.38
N ALA A 322 17.97 -14.55 2.31
CA ALA A 322 19.04 -13.58 2.41
C ALA A 322 19.49 -13.32 0.98
N GLU A 323 19.41 -12.06 0.56
CA GLU A 323 20.16 -11.66 -0.61
C GLU A 323 21.58 -12.13 -0.30
N GLU A 324 22.11 -13.07 -1.08
CA GLU A 324 23.54 -13.15 -1.22
C GLU A 324 23.87 -11.79 -1.82
N VAL A 325 24.04 -10.79 -0.97
CA VAL A 325 24.70 -9.55 -1.34
C VAL A 325 26.00 -10.10 -1.87
N PRO A 326 26.24 -10.10 -3.19
CA PRO A 326 27.52 -10.50 -3.67
C PRO A 326 28.40 -9.42 -3.08
N PHE A 327 29.10 -9.70 -1.98
CA PHE A 327 30.25 -8.91 -1.62
C PHE A 327 31.09 -9.03 -2.89
N PRO A 328 31.21 -7.98 -3.72
CA PRO A 328 32.17 -8.07 -4.79
C PRO A 328 33.46 -8.31 -4.04
N LYS A 329 34.04 -9.53 -4.15
CA LYS A 329 35.41 -9.80 -3.69
C LYS A 329 36.18 -8.58 -4.12
N PRO A 330 36.68 -7.73 -3.20
CA PRO A 330 36.86 -6.31 -3.44
C PRO A 330 37.29 -6.12 -4.86
N GLY A 331 36.29 -5.76 -5.68
CA GLY A 331 36.52 -5.51 -7.07
C GLY A 331 37.69 -4.55 -7.05
N THR A 332 38.68 -4.77 -7.88
CA THR A 332 39.90 -3.99 -7.82
C THR A 332 39.78 -2.58 -8.45
N PRO A 333 38.62 -1.86 -8.61
CA PRO A 333 38.69 -0.47 -9.04
C PRO A 333 39.58 0.41 -8.16
N ALA A 334 39.60 0.20 -6.83
CA ALA A 334 40.53 0.93 -5.96
C ALA A 334 42.01 0.65 -6.31
N LYS A 335 42.33 -0.57 -6.77
CA LYS A 335 43.68 -0.95 -7.20
C LYS A 335 44.03 -0.28 -8.53
N TYR A 336 43.09 -0.23 -9.49
CA TYR A 336 43.29 0.47 -10.75
C TYR A 336 43.29 2.00 -10.61
N VAL A 337 42.52 2.55 -9.67
CA VAL A 337 42.55 3.98 -9.29
C VAL A 337 43.85 4.32 -8.55
N PHE A 338 44.35 3.43 -7.69
CA PHE A 338 45.65 3.57 -7.05
C PHE A 338 46.80 3.49 -8.07
N TYR A 339 46.80 2.52 -8.99
CA TYR A 339 47.81 2.44 -10.05
C TYR A 339 47.68 3.61 -11.05
N GLY A 340 46.46 3.99 -11.41
CA GLY A 340 46.19 5.14 -12.27
C GLY A 340 46.68 6.46 -11.64
N SER A 341 46.45 6.65 -10.34
CA SER A 341 46.97 7.81 -9.60
C SER A 341 48.48 7.79 -9.44
N LEU A 342 49.11 6.62 -9.25
CA LEU A 342 50.57 6.46 -9.27
C LEU A 342 51.18 6.82 -10.63
N ILE A 343 50.59 6.37 -11.74
CA ILE A 343 51.02 6.71 -13.10
C ILE A 343 50.90 8.23 -13.33
N LEU A 344 49.80 8.83 -12.88
CA LEU A 344 49.54 10.26 -13.06
C LEU A 344 50.49 11.11 -12.21
N VAL A 345 50.79 10.70 -10.98
CA VAL A 345 51.84 11.31 -10.13
C VAL A 345 53.22 11.14 -10.75
N GLY A 346 53.55 9.95 -11.27
CA GLY A 346 54.81 9.68 -11.96
C GLY A 346 55.01 10.56 -13.20
N ALA A 347 53.97 10.71 -14.02
CA ALA A 347 53.99 11.59 -15.19
C ALA A 347 54.18 13.07 -14.80
N VAL A 348 53.50 13.55 -13.75
CA VAL A 348 53.65 14.93 -13.25
C VAL A 348 55.06 15.17 -12.70
N LEU A 349 55.64 14.20 -11.98
CA LEU A 349 57.01 14.29 -11.47
C LEU A 349 58.06 14.22 -12.59
N GLY A 350 57.86 13.37 -13.60
CA GLY A 350 58.74 13.26 -14.77
C GLY A 350 58.75 14.52 -15.63
N ILE A 351 57.59 15.15 -15.85
CA ILE A 351 57.49 16.45 -16.54
C ILE A 351 58.20 17.55 -15.73
N LYS A 352 58.17 17.47 -14.39
CA LYS A 352 58.81 18.44 -13.50
C LYS A 352 60.34 18.27 -13.43
N SER A 353 60.86 17.04 -13.52
CA SER A 353 62.31 16.79 -13.56
C SER A 353 62.91 17.13 -14.93
N SER A 354 62.22 16.82 -16.03
CA SER A 354 62.61 17.20 -17.40
C SER A 354 62.76 18.72 -17.58
N ARG A 355 61.93 19.53 -16.89
CA ARG A 355 62.04 20.99 -16.87
C ARG A 355 63.17 21.55 -15.98
N ARG A 356 63.72 20.77 -15.05
CA ARG A 356 64.88 21.17 -14.23
C ARG A 356 66.23 20.83 -14.88
N VAL A 357 66.27 19.82 -15.75
CA VAL A 357 67.51 19.39 -16.44
C VAL A 357 67.83 20.26 -17.67
N LYS A 358 66.87 21.04 -18.18
CA LYS A 358 67.07 21.97 -19.31
C LYS A 358 67.26 23.44 -18.90
N LYS A 359 67.79 23.70 -17.70
CA LYS A 359 68.06 25.07 -17.23
C LYS A 359 69.51 25.27 -16.86
#